data_AF-A0A7C6MHL3-F1
#
_entry.id   AF-A0A7C6MHL3-F1
#
_cell.length_a   1.000
_cell.length_b   1.000
_cell.length_c   1.000
_cell.angle_alpha   90.00
_cell.angle_beta   90.00
_cell.angle_gamma   90.00
#
_symmetry.space_group_name_H-M   'P 1'
#
loop_
_entity.id
_entity.type
_entity.pdbx_description
1 polymer ?
#
loop_
_entity_poly.entity_id
_entity_poly.type
_entity_poly.pdbx_seq_one_letter_code
_entity_poly.pdbx_strand_id
1 'polypeptide(L)'
;DTNFILRLWDAAPNGKRQLITTGYLKASHRELDEERSTEGSPVHPHTRAVPVTPGEINEYVIRLYPFANAFLPGHKLVLELSNNEPLADEHNALLPPDSFHLPVGRPVNHKIYRDAVHPSRLVLPYTVG
;
A
#
# COMPACT_ATOMS: atom_id res chain seq x y z
N ASP A 1 12.51 3.73 -10.97
CA ASP A 1 11.09 3.99 -10.65
C ASP A 1 10.33 2.68 -10.53
N THR A 2 9.23 2.68 -9.78
CA THR A 2 8.43 1.50 -9.45
C THR A 2 7.05 1.89 -8.89
N ASN A 3 6.16 0.92 -8.74
CA ASN A 3 4.88 1.08 -8.06
C ASN A 3 4.95 0.39 -6.69
N PHE A 4 4.21 0.94 -5.74
CA PHE A 4 3.88 0.28 -4.48
C PHE A 4 2.36 0.12 -4.42
N ILE A 5 1.92 -1.11 -4.16
CA ILE A 5 0.53 -1.48 -3.98
C ILE A 5 0.44 -2.15 -2.62
N LEU A 6 -0.29 -1.53 -1.70
CA LEU A 6 -0.45 -2.03 -0.34
C LEU A 6 -1.89 -2.45 -0.12
N ARG A 7 -2.14 -3.75 0.01
CA ARG A 7 -3.45 -4.31 0.31
C ARG A 7 -3.56 -4.64 1.78
N LEU A 8 -4.66 -4.22 2.39
CA LEU A 8 -5.01 -4.53 3.77
C LEU A 8 -6.13 -5.57 3.77
N TRP A 9 -5.89 -6.68 4.46
CA TRP A 9 -6.82 -7.81 4.53
C TRP A 9 -7.24 -8.11 5.96
N ASP A 10 -8.48 -8.56 6.09
CA ASP A 10 -8.99 -9.29 7.24
C ASP A 10 -8.94 -10.80 6.96
N ALA A 11 -8.04 -11.52 7.62
CA ALA A 11 -7.88 -12.96 7.46
C ALA A 11 -8.58 -13.72 8.59
N ALA A 12 -9.60 -14.50 8.24
CA ALA A 12 -10.38 -15.31 9.16
C ALA A 12 -9.67 -16.65 9.51
N PRO A 13 -9.94 -17.24 10.68
CA PRO A 13 -9.37 -18.53 11.09
C PRO A 13 -9.64 -19.70 10.13
N ASN A 14 -10.70 -19.62 9.33
CA ASN A 14 -11.09 -20.65 8.36
C ASN A 14 -10.29 -20.58 7.04
N GLY A 15 -9.30 -19.68 6.94
CA GLY A 15 -8.44 -19.51 5.77
C GLY A 15 -8.98 -18.52 4.73
N LYS A 16 -10.22 -18.03 4.86
CA LYS A 16 -10.74 -16.96 3.99
C LYS A 16 -10.14 -15.62 4.35
N ARG A 17 -9.97 -14.74 3.36
CA ARG A 17 -9.57 -13.35 3.56
C ARG A 17 -10.54 -12.39 2.86
N GLN A 18 -10.82 -11.27 3.50
CA GLN A 18 -11.60 -10.17 2.94
C GLN A 18 -10.68 -8.98 2.73
N LEU A 19 -10.67 -8.41 1.52
CA LEU A 19 -9.94 -7.16 1.27
C LEU A 19 -10.69 -6.01 1.94
N ILE A 20 -9.97 -5.21 2.72
CA ILE A 20 -10.49 -4.02 3.39
C ILE A 20 -10.28 -2.77 2.53
N THR A 21 -9.03 -2.53 2.12
CA THR A 21 -8.64 -1.36 1.33
C THR A 21 -7.33 -1.61 0.59
N THR A 22 -7.09 -0.87 -0.48
CA THR A 22 -5.84 -0.89 -1.23
C THR A 22 -5.28 0.52 -1.39
N GLY A 23 -4.04 0.72 -0.99
CA GLY A 23 -3.27 1.92 -1.27
C GLY A 23 -2.38 1.75 -2.49
N TYR A 24 -2.20 2.83 -3.25
CA TYR A 24 -1.35 2.86 -4.43
C TYR A 24 -0.40 4.05 -4.33
N LEU A 25 0.86 3.86 -4.74
CA LEU A 25 1.83 4.93 -4.85
C LEU A 25 2.81 4.64 -5.98
N LYS A 26 2.95 5.59 -6.91
CA LYS A 26 4.08 5.61 -7.85
C LYS A 26 5.28 6.20 -7.13
N ALA A 27 6.39 5.47 -7.04
CA ALA A 27 7.55 5.86 -6.23
C ALA A 27 8.15 7.22 -6.63
N SER A 28 8.12 7.57 -7.92
CA SER A 28 8.53 8.90 -8.39
C SER A 28 7.60 10.04 -7.96
N HIS A 29 6.38 9.74 -7.51
CA HIS A 29 5.42 10.72 -7.00
C HIS A 29 5.31 10.65 -5.46
N ARG A 30 6.39 10.26 -4.78
CA ARG A 30 6.44 10.10 -3.31
C ARG A 30 6.34 11.39 -2.50
N GLU A 31 6.51 12.55 -3.14
CA GLU A 31 6.48 13.84 -2.44
C GLU A 31 5.20 14.01 -1.62
N LEU A 32 5.33 14.62 -0.45
CA LEU A 32 4.22 14.99 0.41
C LEU A 32 4.05 16.51 0.40
N ASP A 33 2.81 16.93 0.43
CA ASP A 33 2.42 18.29 0.78
C ASP A 33 2.39 18.36 2.32
N GLU A 34 3.46 18.87 2.92
CA GLU A 34 3.63 18.86 4.38
C GLU A 34 2.59 19.73 5.11
N GLU A 35 2.11 20.80 4.49
CA GLU A 35 1.11 21.68 5.10
C GLU A 35 -0.27 21.01 5.15
N ARG A 36 -0.58 20.16 4.17
CA ARG A 36 -1.88 19.49 4.06
C ARG A 36 -1.90 18.06 4.58
N SER A 37 -0.73 17.47 4.80
CA SER A 37 -0.61 16.11 5.35
C SER A 37 -0.77 16.12 6.87
N THR A 38 -1.52 15.16 7.40
CA THR A 38 -1.60 14.90 8.84
C THR A 38 -1.25 13.45 9.14
N GLU A 39 -1.05 13.12 10.41
CA GLU A 39 -0.87 11.73 10.82
C GLU A 39 -2.07 10.89 10.36
N GLY A 40 -1.80 9.80 9.62
CA GLY A 40 -2.82 8.94 9.02
C GLY A 40 -3.52 9.49 7.76
N SER A 41 -3.25 10.73 7.34
CA SER A 41 -3.85 11.34 6.14
C SER A 41 -2.81 12.07 5.28
N PRO A 42 -1.92 11.34 4.59
CA PRO A 42 -0.91 11.93 3.71
C PRO A 42 -1.55 12.51 2.44
N VAL A 43 -0.97 13.61 1.95
CA VAL A 43 -1.36 14.26 0.69
C VAL A 43 -0.17 14.29 -0.25
N HIS A 44 -0.30 13.63 -1.40
CA HIS A 44 0.68 13.71 -2.49
C HIS A 44 0.22 14.76 -3.51
N PRO A 45 1.03 15.79 -3.80
CA PRO A 45 0.62 16.86 -4.71
C PRO A 45 0.63 16.42 -6.18
N HIS A 46 1.40 15.38 -6.52
CA HIS A 46 1.55 14.86 -7.89
C HIS A 46 1.96 15.90 -8.95
N THR A 47 2.62 16.99 -8.54
CA THR A 47 3.01 18.10 -9.43
C THR A 47 4.24 17.80 -10.27
N ARG A 48 5.07 16.84 -9.87
CA ARG A 48 6.24 16.38 -10.62
C ARG A 48 6.55 14.91 -10.31
N ALA A 49 7.40 14.32 -11.16
CA ALA A 49 8.03 13.04 -10.93
C ALA A 49 9.48 13.24 -10.48
N VAL A 50 9.80 12.84 -9.24
CA VAL A 50 11.16 12.83 -8.70
C VAL A 50 11.80 11.47 -8.98
N PRO A 51 12.90 11.39 -9.74
CA PRO A 51 13.56 10.12 -10.01
C PRO A 51 13.88 9.33 -8.73
N VAL A 52 13.82 8.00 -8.85
CA VAL A 52 14.21 7.07 -7.79
C VAL A 52 15.59 6.51 -8.15
N THR A 53 16.61 6.89 -7.38
CA THR A 53 17.98 6.41 -7.55
C THR A 53 18.09 4.97 -7.03
N PRO A 54 18.56 4.00 -7.84
CA PRO A 54 18.79 2.64 -7.36
C PRO A 54 19.78 2.61 -6.18
N GLY A 55 19.41 1.90 -5.11
CA GLY A 55 20.23 1.75 -3.90
C GLY A 55 20.06 2.84 -2.85
N GLU A 56 19.43 3.97 -3.19
CA GLU A 56 19.12 5.04 -2.24
C GLU A 56 17.91 4.66 -1.38
N ILE A 57 18.08 4.75 -0.06
CA ILE A 57 17.00 4.49 0.90
C ILE A 57 16.11 5.73 0.94
N ASN A 58 14.83 5.53 0.61
CA ASN A 58 13.81 6.58 0.63
C ASN A 58 12.63 6.13 1.51
N GLU A 59 12.02 7.06 2.23
CA GLU A 59 10.72 6.84 2.85
C GLU A 59 9.60 7.00 1.80
N TYR A 60 8.64 6.08 1.83
CA TYR A 60 7.47 6.09 0.96
C TYR A 60 6.22 5.99 1.82
N VAL A 61 5.46 7.08 1.88
CA VAL A 61 4.19 7.12 2.61
C VAL A 61 3.07 6.75 1.66
N ILE A 62 2.41 5.62 1.91
CA ILE A 62 1.32 5.11 1.06
C ILE A 62 -0.01 5.46 1.71
N ARG A 63 -0.86 6.24 1.03
CA ARG A 63 -2.21 6.51 1.51
C ARG A 63 -3.08 5.27 1.40
N LEU A 64 -3.67 4.84 2.52
CA LEU A 64 -4.80 3.92 2.52
C LEU A 64 -6.10 4.72 2.41
N TYR A 65 -7.05 4.26 1.58
CA TYR A 65 -8.36 4.90 1.52
C TYR A 65 -9.16 4.64 2.79
N PRO A 66 -9.98 5.60 3.25
CA PRO A 66 -10.79 5.44 4.46
C PRO A 66 -11.62 4.16 4.46
N PHE A 67 -11.65 3.46 5.58
CA PHE A 67 -12.42 2.24 5.78
C PHE A 67 -12.89 2.13 7.23
N ALA A 68 -13.83 1.23 7.48
CA ALA A 68 -14.17 0.76 8.82
C ALA A 68 -14.27 -0.77 8.76
N ASN A 69 -13.52 -1.47 9.62
CA ASN A 69 -13.56 -2.92 9.72
C ASN A 69 -13.43 -3.35 11.17
N ALA A 70 -14.27 -4.29 11.61
CA ALA A 70 -14.16 -4.92 12.91
C ALA A 70 -13.41 -6.25 12.76
N PHE A 71 -12.21 -6.33 13.34
CA PHE A 71 -11.46 -7.58 13.38
C PHE A 71 -12.00 -8.44 14.54
N LEU A 72 -12.68 -9.53 14.19
CA LEU A 72 -13.28 -10.43 15.18
C LEU A 72 -12.21 -11.26 15.91
N PRO A 73 -12.51 -11.82 17.09
CA PRO A 73 -11.59 -12.72 17.78
C PRO A 73 -11.08 -13.85 16.86
N GLY A 74 -9.75 -14.03 16.84
CA GLY A 74 -9.07 -15.01 16.00
C GLY A 74 -8.75 -14.52 14.58
N HIS A 75 -9.34 -13.42 14.11
CA HIS A 75 -8.97 -12.81 12.85
C HIS A 75 -7.59 -12.16 12.93
N LYS A 76 -6.97 -11.97 11.77
CA LYS A 76 -5.66 -11.32 11.64
C LYS A 76 -5.73 -10.18 10.64
N LEU A 77 -5.16 -9.05 11.03
CA LEU A 77 -4.83 -7.97 10.12
C LEU A 77 -3.59 -8.36 9.31
N VAL A 78 -3.71 -8.40 7.98
CA VAL A 78 -2.62 -8.77 7.08
C VAL A 78 -2.35 -7.65 6.08
N LEU A 79 -1.09 -7.25 5.97
CA LEU A 79 -0.62 -6.35 4.92
C LEU A 79 0.10 -7.13 3.82
N GLU A 80 -0.29 -6.90 2.58
CA GLU A 80 0.36 -7.43 1.39
C GLU A 80 0.93 -6.25 0.58
N LEU A 81 2.25 -6.19 0.44
CA LEU A 81 2.94 -5.16 -0.35
C LEU A 81 3.46 -5.78 -1.63
N SER A 82 3.02 -5.27 -2.77
CA SER A 82 3.48 -5.67 -4.10
C SER A 82 3.83 -4.46 -4.95
N ASN A 83 4.38 -4.71 -6.13
CA ASN A 83 4.70 -3.71 -7.14
C ASN A 83 3.85 -3.86 -8.42
N ASN A 84 2.98 -4.86 -8.43
CA ASN A 84 2.06 -5.19 -9.50
C ASN A 84 0.89 -5.98 -8.93
N GLU A 85 -0.30 -5.81 -9.50
CA GLU A 85 -1.44 -6.64 -9.18
C GLU A 85 -1.25 -8.07 -9.71
N PRO A 86 -1.78 -9.08 -8.99
CA PRO A 86 -1.93 -10.40 -9.58
C PRO A 86 -2.99 -10.36 -10.68
N LEU A 87 -2.73 -11.10 -11.77
CA LEU A 87 -3.66 -11.22 -12.92
C LEU A 87 -5.02 -11.80 -12.51
N ALA A 88 -5.02 -12.69 -11.51
CA ALA A 88 -6.23 -13.22 -10.91
C ALA A 88 -5.97 -13.51 -9.42
N ASP A 89 -6.90 -13.11 -8.57
CA ASP A 89 -7.02 -13.57 -7.19
C ASP A 89 -8.49 -13.52 -6.76
N GLU A 90 -8.78 -13.91 -5.52
CA GLU A 90 -10.13 -13.93 -4.94
C GLU A 90 -10.84 -12.56 -4.98
N HIS A 91 -10.11 -11.46 -5.16
CA HIS A 91 -10.65 -10.09 -5.23
C HIS A 91 -10.69 -9.52 -6.66
N ASN A 92 -9.67 -9.79 -7.47
CA ASN A 92 -9.44 -9.22 -8.80
C ASN A 92 -10.26 -9.89 -9.92
N ALA A 93 -11.40 -10.53 -9.62
CA ALA A 93 -12.28 -11.11 -10.63
C ALA A 93 -13.06 -10.02 -11.37
N LEU A 94 -12.38 -9.25 -12.23
CA LEU A 94 -13.00 -8.25 -13.09
C LEU A 94 -13.44 -8.89 -14.42
N LEU A 95 -14.57 -8.43 -14.95
CA LEU A 95 -14.96 -8.70 -16.33
C LEU A 95 -14.16 -7.79 -17.27
N PRO A 96 -13.79 -8.22 -18.49
CA PRO A 96 -13.04 -7.41 -19.43
C PRO A 96 -13.70 -6.04 -19.72
N PRO A 97 -12.91 -4.97 -19.94
CA PRO A 97 -11.45 -4.95 -19.99
C PRO A 97 -10.80 -4.86 -18.61
N ASP A 98 -9.74 -5.65 -18.43
CA ASP A 98 -8.90 -5.63 -17.24
C ASP A 98 -8.37 -4.21 -16.96
N SER A 99 -8.59 -3.72 -15.74
CA SER A 99 -8.17 -2.38 -15.30
C SER A 99 -7.05 -2.50 -14.27
N PHE A 100 -5.86 -2.91 -14.71
CA PHE A 100 -4.66 -2.99 -13.87
C PHE A 100 -3.75 -1.78 -14.06
N HIS A 101 -2.91 -1.48 -13.05
CA HIS A 101 -1.87 -0.48 -13.23
C HIS A 101 -0.82 -0.98 -14.21
N LEU A 102 -0.39 -0.11 -15.11
CA LEU A 102 0.71 -0.43 -16.02
C LEU A 102 1.99 -0.66 -15.21
N PRO A 103 2.64 -1.85 -15.32
CA PRO A 103 3.91 -2.08 -14.69
C PRO A 103 4.98 -1.22 -15.33
N VAL A 104 6.11 -1.03 -14.64
CA VAL A 104 7.24 -0.26 -15.14
C VAL A 104 8.00 -0.91 -16.31
N GLY A 105 7.53 -2.06 -16.82
CA GLY A 105 8.04 -2.71 -18.03
C GLY A 105 9.44 -3.33 -17.92
N ARG A 106 10.00 -3.39 -16.71
CA ARG A 106 11.32 -3.99 -16.44
C ARG A 106 11.37 -4.62 -15.05
N PRO A 107 12.25 -5.60 -14.80
CA PRO A 107 12.47 -6.14 -13.47
C PRO A 107 12.87 -5.05 -12.48
N VAL A 108 12.26 -5.07 -11.29
CA VAL A 108 12.61 -4.19 -10.17
C VAL A 108 12.63 -5.03 -8.90
N ASN A 109 13.70 -4.89 -8.11
CA ASN A 109 13.82 -5.48 -6.79
C ASN A 109 13.59 -4.42 -5.72
N HIS A 110 12.73 -4.72 -4.76
CA HIS A 110 12.48 -3.89 -3.59
C HIS A 110 13.16 -4.48 -2.36
N LYS A 111 13.90 -3.65 -1.63
CA LYS A 111 14.39 -3.98 -0.29
C LYS A 111 13.65 -3.10 0.71
N ILE A 112 12.84 -3.73 1.56
CA ILE A 112 12.02 -3.04 2.57
C ILE A 112 12.76 -3.09 3.91
N TYR A 113 13.17 -1.92 4.39
CA TYR A 113 13.84 -1.78 5.68
C TYR A 113 12.81 -1.68 6.81
N ARG A 114 13.01 -2.47 7.88
CA ARG A 114 12.13 -2.54 9.05
C ARG A 114 13.00 -2.77 10.28
N ASP A 115 13.66 -1.72 10.73
CA ASP A 115 14.58 -1.75 11.86
C ASP A 115 14.42 -0.49 12.72
N ALA A 116 15.22 -0.35 13.78
CA ALA A 116 15.11 0.78 14.71
C ALA A 116 15.42 2.15 14.07
N VAL A 117 16.21 2.16 12.99
CA VAL A 117 16.57 3.39 12.24
C VAL A 117 15.58 3.63 11.10
N HIS A 118 14.98 2.57 10.56
CA HIS A 118 13.97 2.62 9.49
C HIS A 118 12.63 2.02 9.97
N PRO A 119 11.87 2.74 10.80
CA PRO A 119 10.66 2.24 11.45
C PRO A 119 9.45 2.26 10.51
N SER A 120 9.53 1.48 9.42
CA SER A 120 8.40 1.21 8.54
C SER A 120 7.22 0.69 9.36
N ARG A 121 6.10 1.42 9.33
CA ARG A 121 4.96 1.16 10.20
C ARG A 121 3.64 1.38 9.47
N LEU A 122 2.58 0.83 10.05
CA LEU A 122 1.21 1.10 9.67
C LEU A 122 0.59 2.03 10.72
N VAL A 123 0.01 3.15 10.28
CA VAL A 123 -0.72 4.08 11.14
C VAL A 123 -2.20 3.75 11.00
N LEU A 124 -2.83 3.26 12.08
CA LEU A 124 -4.23 2.90 12.12
C LEU A 124 -4.97 3.67 13.21
N PRO A 125 -6.03 4.43 12.88
CA PRO A 125 -6.99 4.81 13.89
C PRO A 125 -7.77 3.58 14.34
N TYR A 126 -7.86 3.35 15.65
CA TYR A 126 -8.68 2.28 16.21
C TYR A 126 -9.50 2.82 17.39
N THR A 127 -10.63 2.18 17.63
CA THR A 127 -11.42 2.38 18.84
C THR A 127 -11.53 1.04 19.56
N VAL A 128 -11.55 1.09 20.88
CA VAL A 128 -11.92 -0.07 21.70
C VAL A 128 -13.41 0.05 21.98
N GLY A 129 -14.19 -0.88 21.44
CA GLY A 129 -15.61 -1.02 21.74
C GLY A 129 -15.86 -1.70 23.07
#